data_AF-A0AAD4HI38-F1
#
_entry.id   AF-A0AAD4HI38-F1
#
_cell.length_a   1.000
_cell.length_b   1.000
_cell.length_c   1.000
_cell.angle_alpha   90.00
_cell.angle_beta   90.00
_cell.angle_gamma   90.00
#
_symmetry.space_group_name_H-M   'P 1'
#
loop_
_entity.id
_entity.type
_entity.pdbx_description
1 polymer ?
#
loop_
_entity_poly.entity_id
_entity_poly.type
_entity_poly.pdbx_seq_one_letter_code
_entity_poly.pdbx_strand_id
1 'polypeptide(L)'
;IHTHPSQSCLVSSVDLHTRSGFQRMVPESFAVVCAPKFTSNFGIFRLTDPPGLQTILDCNVKEAFHPHPEVLTYMDADKGHVQMKDIPLEIVDLR
;
A
#
# COMPACT_ATOMS: atom_id res chain seq x y z
N ILE A 1 -0.02 2.61 7.40
CA ILE A 1 0.54 3.92 7.02
C ILE A 1 2.02 3.90 7.34
N HIS A 2 2.87 4.38 6.43
CA HIS A 2 4.31 4.52 6.67
C HIS A 2 4.90 5.64 5.83
N THR A 3 6.15 5.98 6.11
CA THR A 3 6.87 7.04 5.40
C THR A 3 7.90 6.49 4.43
N HIS A 4 8.08 7.19 3.32
CA HIS A 4 9.21 7.08 2.40
C HIS A 4 10.04 8.37 2.55
N PRO A 5 11.04 8.43 3.44
CA PRO A 5 11.76 9.67 3.74
C PRO A 5 12.56 10.21 2.56
N SER A 6 12.97 9.35 1.64
CA SER A 6 13.78 9.69 0.45
C SER A 6 13.30 9.04 -0.85
N GLN A 7 12.34 8.11 -0.78
CA GLN A 7 11.80 7.39 -1.93
C GLN A 7 10.51 8.06 -2.41
N SER A 8 10.20 7.88 -3.69
CA SER A 8 8.95 8.37 -4.27
C SER A 8 7.73 7.72 -3.63
N CYS A 9 6.57 8.34 -3.80
CA CYS A 9 5.29 7.84 -3.32
C CYS A 9 4.79 6.67 -4.21
N LEU A 10 5.30 5.47 -3.92
CA LEU A 10 4.92 4.22 -4.59
C LEU A 10 4.79 3.10 -3.56
N VAL A 11 4.21 1.97 -3.95
CA VAL A 11 4.15 0.76 -3.12
C VAL A 11 5.36 -0.12 -3.44
N SER A 12 6.29 -0.28 -2.49
CA SER A 12 7.49 -1.10 -2.69
C SER A 12 7.18 -2.61 -2.60
N SER A 13 8.12 -3.47 -3.02
CA SER A 13 7.96 -4.93 -2.92
C SER A 13 7.62 -5.41 -1.50
N VAL A 14 8.32 -4.89 -0.48
CA VAL A 14 8.05 -5.19 0.94
C VAL A 14 6.65 -4.70 1.35
N ASP A 15 6.23 -3.54 0.86
CA ASP A 15 4.90 -3.00 1.15
C ASP A 15 3.80 -3.86 0.53
N LEU A 16 3.99 -4.34 -0.71
CA LEU A 16 3.05 -5.22 -1.40
C LEU A 16 2.83 -6.51 -0.59
N HIS A 17 3.92 -7.15 -0.16
CA HIS A 17 3.89 -8.37 0.66
C HIS A 17 3.26 -8.16 2.03
N THR A 18 3.54 -7.03 2.68
CA THR A 18 2.90 -6.68 3.97
C THR A 18 1.40 -6.44 3.76
N ARG A 19 1.04 -5.72 2.69
CA ARG A 19 -0.33 -5.32 2.36
C ARG A 19 -1.21 -6.50 1.96
N SER A 20 -0.67 -7.52 1.29
CA SER A 20 -1.44 -8.67 0.81
C SER A 20 -2.10 -9.44 1.94
N GLY A 21 -1.41 -9.65 3.06
CA GLY A 21 -1.97 -10.30 4.25
C GLY A 21 -3.16 -9.52 4.83
N PHE A 22 -3.02 -8.20 4.98
CA PHE A 22 -4.11 -7.34 5.46
C PHE A 22 -5.30 -7.34 4.49
N GLN A 23 -5.07 -7.23 3.17
CA GLN A 23 -6.15 -7.23 2.19
C GLN A 23 -6.87 -8.58 2.10
N ARG A 24 -6.13 -9.69 2.25
CA ARG A 24 -6.71 -11.04 2.27
C ARG A 24 -7.68 -11.24 3.44
N MET A 25 -7.38 -10.63 4.59
CA MET A 25 -8.23 -10.68 5.79
C MET A 25 -9.38 -9.66 5.73
N VAL A 26 -9.12 -8.46 5.20
CA VAL A 26 -10.09 -7.37 5.09
C VAL A 26 -10.02 -6.78 3.67
N PRO A 27 -10.98 -7.14 2.78
CA PRO A 27 -10.96 -6.72 1.36
C PRO A 27 -10.93 -5.21 1.13
N GLU A 28 -11.45 -4.42 2.07
CA GLU A 28 -11.49 -2.96 2.07
C GLU A 28 -10.25 -2.30 2.69
N SER A 29 -9.29 -3.09 3.17
CA SER A 29 -8.10 -2.50 3.76
C SER A 29 -7.34 -1.68 2.70
N PHE A 30 -6.47 -0.76 3.12
CA PHE A 30 -5.64 0.06 2.23
C PHE A 30 -4.31 0.43 2.92
N ALA A 31 -3.31 0.81 2.13
CA ALA A 31 -2.07 1.40 2.61
C ALA A 31 -2.07 2.91 2.36
N VAL A 32 -1.40 3.64 3.24
CA VAL A 32 -1.08 5.06 3.04
C VAL A 32 0.43 5.19 3.06
N VAL A 33 1.00 5.72 2.00
CA VAL A 33 2.44 6.01 1.88
C VAL A 33 2.62 7.52 1.92
N CYS A 34 3.46 8.02 2.82
CA CYS A 34 3.79 9.43 2.91
C CYS A 34 5.22 9.67 2.42
N ALA A 35 5.41 10.43 1.34
CA ALA A 35 6.69 10.75 0.72
C ALA A 35 6.99 12.26 0.82
N PRO A 36 7.41 12.77 1.99
CA PRO A 36 7.43 14.21 2.29
C PRO A 36 8.37 15.05 1.41
N LYS A 37 9.32 14.42 0.71
CA LYS A 37 10.26 15.12 -0.20
C LYS A 37 9.74 15.25 -1.64
N PHE A 38 8.58 14.69 -1.95
CA PHE A 38 8.03 14.65 -3.31
C PHE A 38 6.73 15.45 -3.39
N THR A 39 6.40 15.93 -4.59
CA THR A 39 5.17 16.69 -4.86
C THR A 39 3.91 15.85 -4.58
N SER A 40 3.93 14.57 -4.99
CA SER A 40 3.00 13.56 -4.50
C SER A 40 3.41 13.17 -3.07
N ASN A 41 3.06 14.03 -2.11
CA ASN A 41 3.50 13.93 -0.73
C ASN A 41 2.86 12.77 0.05
N PHE A 42 1.72 12.25 -0.42
CA PHE A 42 1.16 10.99 0.03
C PHE A 42 0.33 10.31 -1.06
N GLY A 43 0.03 9.03 -0.86
CA GLY A 43 -0.85 8.24 -1.71
C GLY A 43 -1.57 7.16 -0.91
N ILE A 44 -2.77 6.80 -1.35
CA ILE A 44 -3.63 5.79 -0.72
C ILE A 44 -3.83 4.65 -1.70
N PHE A 45 -3.35 3.46 -1.36
CA PHE A 45 -3.21 2.35 -2.30
C PHE A 45 -3.90 1.08 -1.82
N ARG A 46 -4.37 0.27 -2.77
CA ARG A 46 -4.81 -1.11 -2.55
C ARG A 46 -4.22 -2.03 -3.62
N LEU A 47 -4.10 -3.32 -3.31
CA LEU A 47 -3.82 -4.31 -4.34
C LEU A 47 -5.06 -4.44 -5.23
N THR A 48 -4.85 -4.62 -6.53
CA THR A 48 -5.95 -5.05 -7.42
C THR A 48 -6.36 -6.47 -7.06
N ASP A 49 -7.63 -6.79 -7.21
CA ASP A 49 -8.18 -8.05 -6.71
C ASP A 49 -9.35 -8.54 -7.59
N PRO A 50 -9.10 -9.48 -8.52
CA PRO A 50 -7.79 -9.88 -9.10
C PRO A 50 -7.23 -8.82 -10.08
N PRO A 51 -5.92 -8.78 -10.45
CA PRO A 51 -4.89 -9.83 -10.34
C PRO A 51 -3.79 -9.65 -9.27
N GLY A 52 -3.65 -8.47 -8.67
CA GLY A 52 -2.50 -8.11 -7.84
C GLY A 52 -2.40 -8.88 -6.55
N LEU A 53 -3.51 -9.04 -5.83
CA LEU A 53 -3.55 -9.78 -4.56
C LEU A 53 -3.05 -11.22 -4.75
N GLN A 54 -3.58 -11.93 -5.75
CA GLN A 54 -3.15 -13.30 -6.06
C GLN A 54 -1.67 -13.36 -6.43
N THR A 55 -1.19 -12.45 -7.28
CA THR A 55 0.23 -12.37 -7.69
C THR A 55 1.17 -12.27 -6.50
N ILE A 56 0.83 -11.47 -5.48
CA ILE A 56 1.67 -11.33 -4.28
C ILE A 56 1.55 -12.52 -3.35
N LEU A 57 0.35 -13.10 -3.18
CA LEU A 57 0.15 -14.28 -2.34
C LEU A 57 0.88 -15.53 -2.87
N ASP A 58 0.99 -15.66 -4.19
CA ASP A 58 1.71 -16.77 -4.82
C ASP A 58 3.23 -16.53 -4.95
N CYS A 59 3.70 -15.33 -4.59
CA CYS A 59 5.10 -14.96 -4.70
C CYS A 59 5.95 -15.63 -3.59
N ASN A 60 6.93 -16.43 -3.99
CA ASN A 60 7.79 -17.21 -3.08
C ASN A 60 9.26 -16.73 -3.03
N VAL A 61 9.56 -15.63 -3.71
CA VAL A 61 10.90 -15.00 -3.75
C VAL A 61 11.30 -14.54 -2.35
N LYS A 62 12.56 -14.79 -1.94
CA LYS A 62 13.00 -14.61 -0.54
C LYS A 62 13.69 -13.27 -0.29
N GLU A 63 14.18 -12.64 -1.34
CA GLU A 63 14.78 -11.32 -1.31
C GLU A 63 13.75 -10.28 -0.88
N ALA A 64 14.13 -9.36 0.02
CA ALA A 64 13.19 -8.33 0.50
C ALA A 64 12.70 -7.41 -0.65
N PHE A 65 13.58 -7.09 -1.59
CA PHE A 65 13.26 -6.24 -2.73
C PHE A 65 13.48 -7.04 -4.02
N HIS A 66 12.38 -7.35 -4.70
CA HIS A 66 12.39 -8.06 -5.98
C HIS A 66 11.25 -7.53 -6.88
N PRO A 67 11.40 -7.65 -8.20
CA PRO A 67 10.34 -7.32 -9.14
C PRO A 67 9.22 -8.38 -9.11
N HIS A 68 8.01 -7.95 -9.44
CA HIS A 68 6.84 -8.81 -9.70
C HIS A 68 6.50 -8.79 -11.19
N PRO A 69 5.71 -9.77 -11.69
CA PRO A 69 5.25 -9.77 -13.08
C PRO A 69 4.60 -8.44 -13.49
N GLU A 70 4.70 -8.07 -14.77
CA GLU A 70 4.08 -6.87 -15.35
C GLU A 70 2.56 -7.01 -15.44
N VAL A 71 1.91 -7.04 -14.29
CA VAL A 71 0.47 -6.93 -14.13
C VAL A 71 0.16 -5.66 -13.34
N LEU A 72 -1.08 -5.16 -13.44
CA LEU A 72 -1.51 -4.06 -12.60
C LEU A 72 -1.64 -4.54 -11.15
N THR A 73 -0.56 -4.51 -10.38
CA THR A 73 -0.49 -5.11 -9.03
C THR A 73 -1.25 -4.28 -7.98
N TYR A 74 -1.21 -2.96 -8.10
CA TYR A 74 -1.87 -2.06 -7.16
C TYR A 74 -2.47 -0.85 -7.88
N MET A 75 -3.37 -0.16 -7.19
CA MET A 75 -4.06 1.02 -7.69
C MET A 75 -4.40 1.97 -6.55
N ASP A 76 -4.76 3.21 -6.91
CA ASP A 76 -5.29 4.20 -5.97
C ASP A 76 -6.62 3.71 -5.35
N ALA A 77 -6.78 3.84 -4.03
CA ALA A 77 -7.99 3.44 -3.31
C ALA A 77 -8.95 4.62 -3.03
N ASP A 78 -8.46 5.85 -3.08
CA ASP A 78 -9.22 7.10 -2.85
C ASP A 78 -10.15 7.47 -4.02
N LYS A 79 -10.04 6.77 -5.15
CA LYS A 79 -10.99 6.80 -6.27
C LYS A 79 -12.13 5.77 -6.12
N GLY A 80 -12.19 5.07 -4.99
CA GLY A 80 -13.13 3.98 -4.74
C GLY A 80 -13.77 4.06 -3.35
N HIS A 81 -13.47 3.07 -2.51
CA HIS A 81 -14.14 2.86 -1.23
C HIS A 81 -13.58 3.74 -0.08
N VAL A 82 -12.57 4.56 -0.35
CA VAL A 82 -11.96 5.48 0.65
C VAL A 82 -12.37 6.92 0.36
N GLN A 83 -12.81 7.63 1.40
CA GLN A 83 -13.14 9.05 1.34
C GLN A 83 -12.37 9.81 2.42
N MET A 84 -11.69 10.89 2.03
CA MET A 84 -11.03 11.80 2.97
C MET A 84 -12.06 12.75 3.57
N LYS A 85 -12.10 12.83 4.90
CA LYS A 85 -12.99 13.74 5.65
C LYS A 85 -12.20 14.42 6.75
N ASP A 86 -12.54 15.67 7.03
CA ASP A 86 -12.01 16.39 8.17
C ASP A 86 -12.84 16.03 9.41
N ILE A 87 -12.27 15.14 10.23
CA ILE A 87 -12.90 14.62 11.45
C ILE A 87 -11.86 14.61 12.58
N PRO A 88 -12.28 14.67 13.85
CA PRO A 88 -11.37 14.53 14.98
C PRO A 88 -10.56 13.24 14.89
N LEU A 89 -9.23 13.34 15.06
CA LEU A 89 -8.28 12.23 15.05
C LEU A 89 -7.54 12.18 16.38
N GLU A 90 -7.43 10.99 16.96
CA GLU A 90 -6.59 10.70 18.12
C GLU A 90 -5.38 9.87 17.67
N ILE A 91 -4.19 10.24 18.15
CA ILE A 91 -2.95 9.50 17.90
C ILE A 91 -2.46 8.93 19.22
N VAL A 92 -2.36 7.60 19.30
CA VAL A 92 -1.82 6.88 20.46
C VAL A 92 -0.44 6.36 20.09
N ASP A 93 0.57 6.74 20.88
CA ASP A 93 1.96 6.30 20.70
C ASP A 93 2.31 5.23 21.74
N LEU A 94 2.77 4.07 21.29
CA LEU A 94 3.11 2.91 22.11
C LEU A 94 4.60 2.53 22.05
N ARG A 95 5.45 3.41 21.50
CA ARG A 95 6.90 3.17 21.35
C ARG A 95 7.66 3.25 22.67
#